data_AF-A0A8J4X0T6-F1
#
_entry.id   AF-A0A8J4X0T6-F1
#
_cell.length_a   1.000
_cell.length_b   1.000
_cell.length_c   1.000
_cell.angle_alpha   90.00
_cell.angle_beta   90.00
_cell.angle_gamma   90.00
#
_symmetry.space_group_name_H-M   'P 1'
#
loop_
_entity.id
_entity.type
_entity.pdbx_description
1 polymer ?
#
loop_
_entity_poly.entity_id
_entity_poly.type
_entity_poly.pdbx_seq_one_letter_code
_entity_poly.pdbx_strand_id
1 'polypeptide(L)'
;PFSPEEAEDGSGMKRLPYSEDEFGSPPNKLARVDEPKKVLLYVRKESEEVFDALMLKTPTLKGLVEAISEKYDVPLEKLGKVYKKCKKG
;
A
#
# COMPACT_ATOMS: atom_id res chain seq x y z
N PRO A 1 49.84 -13.87 37.27
CA PRO A 1 48.59 -14.07 38.04
C PRO A 1 48.33 -12.86 38.95
N PHE A 2 47.33 -12.00 38.78
CA PHE A 2 46.22 -11.83 37.84
C PHE A 2 46.15 -10.32 37.55
N SER A 3 46.04 -9.91 36.28
CA SER A 3 45.72 -8.52 35.91
C SER A 3 44.20 -8.40 35.73
N PRO A 4 43.56 -7.35 36.25
CA PRO A 4 42.23 -6.96 35.84
C PRO A 4 42.34 -5.93 34.71
N GLU A 5 42.31 -6.39 33.46
CA GLU A 5 42.18 -5.50 32.30
C GLU A 5 40.76 -5.55 31.75
N GLU A 6 40.14 -4.37 31.79
CA GLU A 6 39.24 -3.81 30.79
C GLU A 6 37.87 -4.48 30.57
N ALA A 7 36.88 -3.95 31.28
CA ALA A 7 35.50 -3.90 30.84
C ALA A 7 35.14 -2.44 30.57
N GLU A 8 35.05 -2.03 29.31
CA GLU A 8 34.04 -1.06 28.89
C GLU A 8 33.77 -1.17 27.39
N ASP A 9 32.68 -1.88 27.08
CA ASP A 9 31.96 -1.82 25.83
C ASP A 9 31.37 -0.40 25.68
N GLY A 10 31.74 0.30 24.61
CA GLY A 10 31.35 1.69 24.43
C GLY A 10 31.83 2.26 23.10
N SER A 11 31.42 1.66 21.98
CA SER A 11 31.51 2.32 20.66
C SER A 11 30.52 3.49 20.62
N GLY A 12 30.87 4.58 21.30
CA GLY A 12 30.16 5.84 21.21
C GLY A 12 30.41 6.44 19.83
N MET A 13 29.43 6.35 18.93
CA MET A 13 29.45 7.13 17.70
C MET A 13 29.55 8.62 18.06
N LYS A 14 30.76 9.18 17.92
CA LYS A 14 31.01 10.60 18.16
C LYS A 14 30.23 11.38 17.11
N ARG A 15 29.16 12.06 17.53
CA ARG A 15 28.41 12.99 16.68
C ARG A 15 29.35 14.13 16.27
N LEU A 16 29.67 14.19 14.99
CA LEU A 16 30.36 15.32 14.39
C LEU A 16 29.45 16.57 14.47
N PRO A 17 30.02 17.79 14.58
CA PRO A 17 29.22 19.01 14.52
C PRO A 17 28.46 19.04 13.20
N TYR A 18 27.13 19.04 13.33
CA TYR A 18 26.17 19.07 12.24
C TYR A 18 26.33 20.38 11.47
N SER A 19 26.75 20.31 10.21
CA SER A 19 26.76 21.47 9.31
C SER A 19 25.30 21.78 8.95
N GLU A 20 24.78 22.92 9.41
CA GLU A 20 23.37 23.30 9.25
C GLU A 20 22.95 23.51 7.78
N ASP A 21 23.90 23.56 6.85
CA ASP A 21 23.67 23.77 5.41
C ASP A 21 23.23 22.53 4.60
N GLU A 22 23.19 21.32 5.19
CA GLU A 22 22.82 20.08 4.45
C GLU A 22 21.42 19.54 4.77
N PHE A 23 20.58 20.30 5.48
CA PHE A 23 19.14 20.01 5.54
C PHE A 23 18.41 21.04 4.68
N GLY A 24 18.35 20.75 3.38
CA GLY A 24 17.40 21.42 2.49
C GLY A 24 16.01 21.42 3.13
N SER A 25 15.30 22.54 2.98
CA SER A 25 13.99 22.72 3.61
C SER A 25 13.09 21.51 3.31
N PRO A 26 12.39 20.94 4.31
CA PRO A 26 11.46 19.85 4.04
C PRO A 26 10.50 20.30 2.95
N PRO A 27 10.20 19.44 1.95
CA PRO A 27 9.37 19.83 0.82
C PRO A 27 8.10 20.48 1.37
N ASN A 28 7.82 21.70 0.90
CA ASN A 28 6.62 22.44 1.25
C ASN A 28 5.42 21.50 1.13
N LYS A 29 4.58 21.43 2.18
CA LYS A 29 3.40 20.56 2.18
C LYS A 29 2.50 20.95 1.01
N LEU A 30 2.60 20.21 -0.09
CA LEU A 30 1.75 20.43 -1.25
C LEU A 30 0.31 20.20 -0.81
N ALA A 31 -0.58 21.13 -1.16
CA ALA A 31 -2.00 20.95 -0.95
C ALA A 31 -2.40 19.59 -1.54
N ARG A 32 -3.08 18.75 -0.75
CA ARG A 32 -3.58 17.45 -1.21
C ARG A 32 -4.51 17.73 -2.37
N VAL A 33 -4.04 17.51 -3.59
CA VAL A 33 -4.88 17.54 -4.79
C VAL A 33 -5.99 16.51 -4.56
N ASP A 34 -7.24 16.90 -4.83
CA ASP A 34 -8.39 16.01 -4.74
C ASP A 34 -8.26 14.95 -5.84
N GLU A 35 -7.44 13.92 -5.56
CA GLU A 35 -7.20 12.83 -6.49
C GLU A 35 -8.51 12.03 -6.59
N PRO A 36 -8.94 11.62 -7.80
CA PRO A 36 -10.12 10.79 -7.95
C PRO A 36 -10.08 9.62 -6.97
N LYS A 37 -11.20 9.38 -6.28
CA LYS A 37 -11.30 8.35 -5.23
C LYS A 37 -10.97 6.98 -5.83
N LYS A 38 -9.74 6.50 -5.67
CA LYS A 38 -9.34 5.13 -6.04
C LYS A 38 -9.68 4.17 -4.90
N VAL A 39 -10.00 2.92 -5.23
CA VAL A 39 -10.32 1.89 -4.22
C VAL A 39 -9.50 0.64 -4.51
N LEU A 40 -8.81 0.10 -3.50
CA LEU A 40 -8.17 -1.21 -3.57
C LEU A 40 -9.15 -2.28 -3.10
N LEU A 41 -9.45 -3.24 -3.95
CA LEU A 41 -10.31 -4.37 -3.67
C LEU A 41 -9.47 -5.65 -3.51
N TYR A 42 -9.90 -6.51 -2.59
CA TYR A 42 -9.36 -7.86 -2.42
C TYR A 42 -10.36 -8.85 -3.00
N VAL A 43 -9.96 -9.49 -4.10
CA VAL A 43 -10.81 -10.37 -4.89
C VAL A 43 -10.40 -11.81 -4.61
N ARG A 44 -11.37 -12.71 -4.48
CA ARG A 44 -11.12 -14.15 -4.33
C ARG A 44 -12.11 -14.92 -5.19
N LYS A 45 -11.61 -15.77 -6.08
CA LYS A 45 -12.45 -16.73 -6.82
C LYS A 45 -12.75 -17.95 -5.93
N GLU A 46 -13.80 -18.68 -6.27
CA GLU A 46 -14.20 -19.88 -5.51
C GLU A 46 -13.08 -20.92 -5.44
N SER A 47 -12.31 -21.07 -6.52
CA SER A 47 -11.17 -21.98 -6.62
C SER A 47 -9.88 -21.47 -5.95
N GLU A 48 -9.91 -20.27 -5.36
CA GLU A 48 -8.73 -19.63 -4.77
C GLU A 48 -8.89 -19.44 -3.27
N GLU A 49 -7.86 -19.78 -2.51
CA GLU A 49 -7.83 -19.59 -1.05
C GLU A 49 -7.25 -18.23 -0.66
N VAL A 50 -6.55 -17.57 -1.58
CA VAL A 50 -5.89 -16.29 -1.38
C VAL A 50 -6.67 -15.15 -2.01
N PHE A 51 -6.50 -13.96 -1.46
CA PHE A 51 -7.03 -12.74 -2.06
C PHE A 51 -6.01 -12.11 -3.00
N ASP A 52 -6.48 -11.72 -4.16
CA ASP A 52 -5.74 -10.97 -5.14
C ASP A 52 -6.14 -9.48 -5.12
N ALA A 53 -5.18 -8.61 -5.39
CA ALA A 53 -5.32 -7.17 -5.21
C ALA A 53 -5.75 -6.48 -6.53
N LEU A 54 -6.90 -5.81 -6.54
CA LEU A 54 -7.43 -5.10 -7.70
C LEU A 54 -7.61 -3.62 -7.37
N MET A 55 -6.77 -2.75 -7.96
CA MET A 55 -6.90 -1.30 -7.81
C MET A 55 -7.92 -0.75 -8.82
N LEU A 56 -9.01 -0.20 -8.30
CA LEU A 56 -10.07 0.39 -9.09
C LEU A 56 -9.88 1.91 -9.17
N LYS A 57 -9.47 2.39 -10.34
CA LYS A 57 -9.25 3.82 -10.60
C LYS A 57 -10.58 4.61 -10.61
N THR A 58 -11.65 3.96 -11.07
CA THR A 58 -12.98 4.55 -11.19
C THR A 58 -13.96 3.68 -10.40
N PRO A 59 -14.33 4.05 -9.16
CA PRO A 59 -15.09 3.22 -8.23
C PRO A 59 -16.58 3.20 -8.60
N THR A 60 -16.89 2.68 -9.79
CA THR A 60 -18.23 2.53 -10.33
C THR A 60 -18.47 1.06 -10.68
N LEU A 61 -19.73 0.65 -10.82
CA LEU A 61 -20.05 -0.72 -11.24
C LEU A 61 -19.45 -1.06 -12.62
N LYS A 62 -19.52 -0.13 -13.57
CA LYS A 62 -18.90 -0.30 -14.89
C LYS A 62 -17.39 -0.52 -14.78
N GLY A 63 -16.72 0.35 -14.01
CA GLY A 63 -15.28 0.23 -13.78
C GLY A 63 -14.90 -1.10 -13.12
N LEU A 64 -15.68 -1.60 -12.17
CA LEU A 64 -15.47 -2.91 -11.55
C LEU A 64 -15.56 -4.04 -12.57
N VAL A 65 -16.60 -4.04 -13.40
CA VAL A 65 -16.83 -5.06 -14.44
C VAL A 65 -15.69 -5.05 -15.46
N GLU A 66 -15.28 -3.86 -15.92
CA GLU A 66 -14.17 -3.68 -16.86
C GLU A 66 -12.83 -4.16 -16.27
N ALA A 67 -12.50 -3.76 -15.02
CA ALA A 67 -11.26 -4.15 -14.37
C ALA A 67 -11.16 -5.66 -14.09
N ILE A 68 -12.29 -6.32 -13.78
CA ILE A 68 -12.35 -7.78 -13.65
C ILE A 68 -12.13 -8.44 -15.01
N SER A 69 -12.78 -7.93 -16.07
CA SER A 69 -12.63 -8.46 -17.43
C SER A 69 -11.18 -8.38 -17.91
N GLU A 70 -10.53 -7.24 -17.67
CA GLU A 70 -9.13 -7.00 -18.04
C GLU A 70 -8.15 -7.88 -17.25
N LYS A 71 -8.32 -8.00 -15.91
CA LYS A 71 -7.35 -8.71 -15.07
C LYS A 71 -7.47 -10.24 -15.14
N TYR A 72 -8.68 -10.76 -15.31
CA TYR A 72 -8.96 -12.20 -15.22
C TYR A 72 -9.43 -12.81 -16.55
N ASP A 73 -9.33 -12.07 -17.66
CA ASP A 73 -9.74 -12.50 -19.00
C ASP A 73 -11.18 -13.05 -19.05
N VAL A 74 -12.07 -12.47 -18.24
CA VAL A 74 -13.49 -12.85 -18.21
C VAL A 74 -14.25 -12.00 -19.22
N PRO A 75 -14.92 -12.58 -20.22
CA PRO A 75 -15.72 -11.81 -21.17
C PRO A 75 -16.81 -10.99 -20.46
N LEU A 76 -16.96 -9.72 -20.87
CA LEU A 76 -17.95 -8.79 -20.30
C LEU A 76 -19.38 -9.36 -20.34
N GLU A 77 -19.71 -10.10 -21.40
CA GLU A 77 -21.00 -10.75 -21.62
C GLU A 77 -21.32 -11.80 -20.54
N LYS A 78 -20.30 -12.41 -19.94
CA LYS A 78 -20.45 -13.38 -18.84
C LYS A 78 -20.63 -12.69 -17.48
N LEU A 79 -20.26 -11.42 -17.36
CA LEU A 79 -20.40 -10.62 -16.14
C LEU A 79 -21.80 -9.98 -16.06
N GLY A 80 -22.84 -10.82 -16.02
CA GLY A 80 -24.23 -10.35 -16.13
C GLY A 80 -24.84 -9.79 -14.84
N LYS A 81 -24.36 -10.19 -13.66
CA LYS A 81 -24.98 -9.80 -12.38
C LYS A 81 -23.92 -9.52 -11.32
N VAL A 82 -24.04 -8.35 -10.68
CA VAL A 82 -23.21 -7.94 -9.54
C VAL A 82 -24.08 -7.95 -8.29
N TYR A 83 -23.68 -8.71 -7.28
CA TYR A 83 -24.40 -8.83 -6.02
C TYR A 83 -23.54 -8.32 -4.86
N LYS A 84 -24.21 -7.73 -3.87
CA LYS A 84 -23.59 -7.35 -2.61
C LYS A 84 -24.21 -8.20 -1.50
N LYS A 85 -23.37 -8.93 -0.75
CA LYS A 85 -23.83 -9.64 0.44
C LYS A 85 -24.08 -8.63 1.56
N CYS A 86 -25.34 -8.33 1.83
CA CYS A 86 -25.75 -7.49 2.96
C CYS A 86 -26.09 -8.37 4.17
N LYS A 87 -25.81 -7.89 5.38
CA LYS A 87 -26.14 -8.63 6.62
C LYS A 87 -27.66 -8.77 6.84
N LYS A 88 -28.47 -7.92 6.18
CA LYS A 88 -29.93 -7.86 6.34
C LYS A 88 -30.73 -8.33 5.11
N GLY A 89 -30.07 -8.90 4.09
CA GLY A 89 -30.67 -9.14 2.77
C GLY A 89 -30.39 -7.98 1.85
#